data_AF-A0AAD7R510-F1
#
_entry.id   AF-A0AAD7R510-F1
#
_cell.length_a   1.000
_cell.length_b   1.000
_cell.length_c   1.000
_cell.angle_alpha   90.00
_cell.angle_beta   90.00
_cell.angle_gamma   90.00
#
_symmetry.space_group_name_H-M   'P 1'
#
loop_
_entity.id
_entity.type
_entity.pdbx_description
1 polymer ?
#
loop_
_entity_poly.entity_id
_entity_poly.type
_entity_poly.pdbx_seq_one_letter_code
_entity_poly.pdbx_strand_id
1 'polypeptide(L)'
;MVYRQGLQSIPLSVDLWLHFIAFLKETAATPSDDGDSSEAVDTDTQATIRAVYENAVLAAGTDFRSDRLWEAYINWETELGNLAHVTAIYDRVLAIPTQLYSQHFQRFKEHVQNNLPKHFLSLEEFVPLRKELAAGSGHSGEGTPADTDVDDLPPGMEDFTDPAKLVTEIENMRHRVIESRQEVFNLNEHEVSKRWTFEEGIKRPYFHVKALEKAQLSNWKEYLDFEIENGTLERAVVLFERCLVACALYEDLWVKGMACLPPDLTAAFANCVASLRPTLQKLILMVR
;
A
#
# COMPACT_ATOMS: atom_id res chain seq x y z
N MET A 1 -7.95 -13.85 20.24
CA MET A 1 -6.94 -14.91 19.97
C MET A 1 -7.09 -15.55 18.59
N VAL A 2 -8.31 -15.78 18.07
CA VAL A 2 -8.53 -16.47 16.78
C VAL A 2 -7.97 -15.71 15.57
N TYR A 3 -8.19 -14.39 15.45
CA TYR A 3 -7.68 -13.59 14.32
C TYR A 3 -6.16 -13.63 14.18
N ARG A 4 -5.41 -13.47 15.28
CA ARG A 4 -3.94 -13.53 15.26
C ARG A 4 -3.41 -14.89 14.80
N GLN A 5 -4.05 -15.98 15.23
CA GLN A 5 -3.68 -17.34 14.80
C GLN A 5 -4.00 -17.56 13.32
N GLY A 6 -5.14 -17.03 12.85
CA GLY A 6 -5.51 -17.05 11.43
C GLY A 6 -4.49 -16.30 10.57
N LEU A 7 -4.11 -15.10 10.98
CA LEU A 7 -3.13 -14.26 10.28
C LEU A 7 -1.71 -14.85 10.30
N GLN A 8 -1.33 -15.55 11.37
CA GLN A 8 -0.08 -16.33 11.39
C GLN A 8 -0.10 -17.49 10.39
N SER A 9 -1.28 -18.04 10.08
CA SER A 9 -1.42 -19.18 9.18
C SER A 9 -1.59 -18.76 7.72
N ILE A 10 -2.28 -17.65 7.46
CA ILE A 10 -2.58 -17.12 6.12
C ILE A 10 -2.41 -15.59 6.14
N PRO A 11 -1.16 -15.08 6.15
CA PRO A 11 -0.88 -13.66 6.26
C PRO A 11 -1.26 -12.86 4.99
N LEU A 12 -1.45 -13.53 3.85
CA LEU A 12 -1.82 -12.89 2.59
C LEU A 12 -3.32 -12.60 2.43
N SER A 13 -4.16 -13.05 3.38
CA SER A 13 -5.60 -12.83 3.26
C SER A 13 -5.97 -11.39 3.60
N VAL A 14 -6.17 -10.58 2.56
CA VAL A 14 -6.67 -9.19 2.67
C VAL A 14 -7.97 -9.13 3.48
N ASP A 15 -8.93 -10.00 3.18
CA ASP A 15 -10.21 -10.02 3.91
C ASP A 15 -10.01 -10.34 5.41
N LEU A 16 -9.11 -11.25 5.76
CA LEU A 16 -8.84 -11.58 7.16
C LEU A 16 -8.23 -10.40 7.93
N TRP A 17 -7.31 -9.66 7.31
CA TRP A 17 -6.77 -8.42 7.87
C TRP A 17 -7.86 -7.37 8.08
N LEU A 18 -8.70 -7.14 7.07
CA LEU A 18 -9.80 -6.17 7.16
C LEU A 18 -10.80 -6.54 8.26
N HIS A 19 -11.15 -7.82 8.40
CA HIS A 19 -12.00 -8.29 9.50
C HIS A 19 -11.34 -8.12 10.86
N PHE A 20 -10.03 -8.36 10.98
CA PHE A 20 -9.30 -8.15 12.22
C PHE A 20 -9.27 -6.66 12.62
N ILE A 21 -9.03 -5.77 11.66
CA ILE A 21 -9.04 -4.32 11.88
C ILE A 21 -10.43 -3.83 12.27
N ALA A 22 -11.49 -4.30 11.60
CA ALA A 22 -12.87 -3.97 11.94
C ALA A 22 -13.20 -4.40 13.38
N PHE A 23 -12.80 -5.62 13.76
CA PHE A 23 -12.95 -6.12 15.13
C PHE A 23 -12.22 -5.24 16.17
N LEU A 24 -11.01 -4.77 15.86
CA LEU A 24 -10.28 -3.86 16.76
C LEU A 24 -10.99 -2.52 16.91
N LYS A 25 -11.51 -1.94 15.83
CA LYS A 25 -12.30 -0.70 15.85
C LYS A 25 -13.56 -0.86 16.69
N GLU A 26 -14.28 -1.98 16.55
CA GLU A 26 -15.48 -2.27 17.35
C GLU A 26 -15.16 -2.43 18.84
N THR A 27 -14.08 -3.14 19.16
CA THR A 27 -13.65 -3.37 20.55
C THR A 27 -13.17 -2.07 21.20
N ALA A 28 -12.58 -1.17 20.43
CA ALA A 28 -12.20 0.16 20.91
C ALA A 28 -13.41 1.07 21.15
N ALA A 29 -14.47 0.91 20.36
CA ALA A 29 -15.68 1.71 20.49
C ALA A 29 -16.57 1.30 21.67
N THR A 30 -16.36 0.11 22.26
CA THR A 30 -17.08 -0.28 23.48
C THR A 30 -16.54 0.49 24.67
N PRO A 31 -17.34 1.34 25.35
CA PRO A 31 -16.88 2.07 26.51
C PRO A 31 -16.48 1.08 27.61
N SER A 32 -15.26 1.16 28.11
CA SER A 32 -14.92 0.56 29.38
C SER A 32 -15.75 1.24 30.47
N ASP A 33 -16.39 0.45 31.34
CA ASP A 33 -17.19 0.92 32.48
C ASP A 33 -16.34 1.67 33.53
N ASP A 34 -15.01 1.62 33.38
CA ASP A 34 -14.05 2.47 34.07
C ASP A 34 -13.97 3.81 33.34
N GLY A 35 -14.56 4.86 33.92
CA GLY A 35 -14.73 6.21 33.36
C GLY A 35 -13.47 7.04 33.09
N ASP A 36 -12.42 6.40 32.58
CA ASP A 36 -11.17 7.03 32.14
C ASP A 36 -11.16 7.12 30.60
N SER A 37 -12.13 7.83 30.04
CA SER A 37 -12.09 8.30 28.64
C SER A 37 -11.12 9.48 28.56
N SER A 38 -9.83 9.20 28.79
CA SER A 38 -8.72 10.12 28.60
C SER A 38 -8.34 10.13 27.12
N GLU A 39 -8.03 11.30 26.54
CA GLU A 39 -7.49 11.45 25.16
C GLU A 39 -6.28 10.52 24.90
N ALA A 40 -5.57 10.11 25.95
CA ALA A 40 -4.47 9.15 25.89
C ALA A 40 -4.91 7.74 25.44
N VAL A 41 -6.11 7.29 25.82
CA VAL A 41 -6.64 5.96 25.48
C VAL A 41 -7.04 5.89 23.99
N ASP A 42 -7.61 6.97 23.46
CA ASP A 42 -7.94 7.06 22.04
C ASP A 42 -6.66 7.10 21.18
N THR A 43 -5.63 7.82 21.64
CA THR A 43 -4.33 7.88 20.95
C THR A 43 -3.62 6.52 20.88
N ASP A 44 -3.59 5.76 21.99
CA ASP A 44 -2.98 4.42 22.02
C ASP A 44 -3.72 3.41 21.15
N THR A 45 -5.06 3.50 21.13
CA THR A 45 -5.90 2.69 20.25
C THR A 45 -5.63 2.99 18.78
N GLN A 46 -5.58 4.28 18.40
CA GLN A 46 -5.25 4.69 17.04
C GLN A 46 -3.84 4.22 16.62
N ALA A 47 -2.86 4.32 17.52
CA ALA A 47 -1.51 3.81 17.27
C ALA A 47 -1.50 2.29 17.05
N THR A 48 -2.28 1.54 17.83
CA THR A 48 -2.45 0.09 17.67
C THR A 48 -3.08 -0.25 16.32
N ILE A 49 -4.16 0.44 15.93
CA ILE A 49 -4.83 0.23 14.64
C ILE A 49 -3.88 0.53 13.47
N ARG A 50 -3.12 1.64 13.54
CA ARG A 50 -2.09 1.99 12.55
C ARG A 50 -1.05 0.90 12.41
N ALA A 51 -0.52 0.39 13.53
CA ALA A 51 0.46 -0.69 13.52
C ALA A 51 -0.12 -1.95 12.86
N VAL A 52 -1.41 -2.23 13.03
CA VAL A 52 -2.07 -3.38 12.36
C VAL A 52 -2.23 -3.13 10.86
N TYR A 53 -2.58 -1.92 10.42
CA TYR A 53 -2.57 -1.57 9.00
C TYR A 53 -1.18 -1.71 8.38
N GLU A 54 -0.13 -1.21 9.05
CA GLU A 54 1.26 -1.38 8.60
C GLU A 54 1.65 -2.85 8.46
N ASN A 55 1.33 -3.68 9.46
CA ASN A 55 1.57 -5.12 9.37
C ASN A 55 0.78 -5.77 8.23
N ALA A 56 -0.46 -5.33 7.99
CA ALA A 56 -1.29 -5.84 6.91
C ALA A 56 -0.70 -5.51 5.53
N VAL A 57 -0.26 -4.27 5.31
CA VAL A 57 0.34 -3.87 4.02
C VAL A 57 1.73 -4.47 3.81
N LEU A 58 2.50 -4.69 4.88
CA LEU A 58 3.77 -5.42 4.80
C LEU A 58 3.56 -6.89 4.43
N ALA A 59 2.49 -7.50 4.95
CA ALA A 59 2.18 -8.90 4.67
C ALA A 59 1.53 -9.10 3.29
N ALA A 60 0.48 -8.34 2.97
CA ALA A 60 -0.42 -8.58 1.84
C ALA A 60 -0.55 -7.39 0.87
N GLY A 61 0.14 -6.27 1.13
CA GLY A 61 0.01 -5.05 0.34
C GLY A 61 0.63 -5.11 -1.06
N THR A 62 1.48 -6.10 -1.34
CA THR A 62 2.06 -6.32 -2.68
C THR A 62 1.22 -7.25 -3.56
N ASP A 63 0.12 -7.81 -3.03
CA ASP A 63 -0.84 -8.60 -3.82
C ASP A 63 -1.51 -7.71 -4.87
N PHE A 64 -1.66 -8.23 -6.09
CA PHE A 64 -2.33 -7.52 -7.18
C PHE A 64 -3.77 -7.14 -6.85
N ARG A 65 -4.44 -7.84 -5.94
CA ARG A 65 -5.82 -7.59 -5.49
C ARG A 65 -5.89 -6.97 -4.09
N SER A 66 -4.81 -6.33 -3.65
CA SER A 66 -4.73 -5.66 -2.33
C SER A 66 -5.43 -4.30 -2.28
N ASP A 67 -6.08 -3.86 -3.36
CA ASP A 67 -6.69 -2.52 -3.47
C ASP A 67 -7.57 -2.15 -2.27
N ARG A 68 -8.43 -3.07 -1.84
CA ARG A 68 -9.34 -2.85 -0.70
C ARG A 68 -8.61 -2.59 0.62
N LEU A 69 -7.42 -3.17 0.79
CA LEU A 69 -6.60 -2.93 1.99
C LEU A 69 -6.05 -1.51 1.99
N TRP A 70 -5.48 -1.09 0.87
CA TRP A 70 -4.94 0.25 0.68
C TRP A 70 -6.02 1.32 0.82
N GLU A 71 -7.18 1.13 0.17
CA GLU A 71 -8.32 2.06 0.31
C GLU A 71 -8.81 2.15 1.76
N ALA A 72 -8.92 1.03 2.46
CA ALA A 72 -9.34 1.03 3.86
C ALA A 72 -8.33 1.75 4.77
N TYR A 73 -7.04 1.68 4.46
CA TYR A 73 -6.00 2.38 5.22
C TYR A 73 -6.03 3.88 4.95
N ILE A 74 -6.09 4.28 3.67
CA ILE A 74 -6.18 5.67 3.22
C ILE A 74 -7.41 6.35 3.82
N ASN A 75 -8.57 5.71 3.74
CA ASN A 75 -9.81 6.27 4.27
C ASN A 75 -9.72 6.48 5.79
N TRP A 76 -9.14 5.52 6.51
CA TRP A 76 -8.99 5.63 7.96
C TRP A 76 -8.05 6.78 8.36
N GLU A 77 -6.91 6.98 7.70
CA GLU A 77 -6.03 8.12 7.99
C GLU A 77 -6.62 9.46 7.54
N THR A 78 -7.45 9.44 6.49
CA THR A 78 -8.20 10.63 6.05
C THR A 78 -9.24 11.03 7.10
N GLU A 79 -9.95 10.07 7.69
CA GLU A 79 -10.90 10.30 8.79
C GLU A 79 -10.21 10.90 10.04
N LEU A 80 -8.95 10.52 10.30
CA LEU A 80 -8.14 11.10 11.38
C LEU A 80 -7.57 12.49 11.04
N GLY A 81 -7.67 12.94 9.79
CA GLY A 81 -7.12 14.23 9.35
C GLY A 81 -5.60 14.25 9.16
N ASN A 82 -4.93 13.10 9.19
CA ASN A 82 -3.47 12.99 9.04
C ASN A 82 -3.06 13.02 7.56
N LEU A 83 -3.30 14.15 6.88
CA LEU A 83 -3.14 14.27 5.43
C LEU A 83 -1.71 13.99 4.94
N ALA A 84 -0.68 14.32 5.72
CA ALA A 84 0.70 13.98 5.39
C ALA A 84 0.94 12.45 5.36
N HIS A 85 0.32 11.73 6.29
CA HIS A 85 0.41 10.27 6.31
C HIS A 85 -0.39 9.64 5.16
N VAL A 86 -1.55 10.21 4.82
CA VAL A 86 -2.32 9.82 3.63
C VAL A 86 -1.46 9.93 2.37
N THR A 87 -0.72 11.03 2.19
CA THR A 87 0.21 11.19 1.06
C THR A 87 1.30 10.12 1.08
N ALA A 88 1.90 9.83 2.23
CA ALA A 88 2.92 8.79 2.35
C ALA A 88 2.38 7.39 1.99
N ILE A 89 1.12 7.11 2.29
CA ILE A 89 0.45 5.86 1.88
C ILE A 89 0.22 5.86 0.36
N TYR A 90 -0.19 6.98 -0.23
CA TYR A 90 -0.32 7.10 -1.69
C TYR A 90 1.03 6.89 -2.40
N ASP A 91 2.10 7.50 -1.90
CA ASP A 91 3.45 7.35 -2.48
C ASP A 91 3.90 5.87 -2.51
N ARG A 92 3.48 5.07 -1.52
CA ARG A 92 3.72 3.62 -1.50
C ARG A 92 2.85 2.87 -2.50
N VAL A 93 1.53 3.05 -2.47
CA VAL A 93 0.61 2.27 -3.33
C VAL A 93 0.78 2.59 -4.81
N LEU A 94 1.13 3.83 -5.16
CA LEU A 94 1.37 4.23 -6.55
C LEU A 94 2.57 3.52 -7.19
N ALA A 95 3.50 3.01 -6.39
CA ALA A 95 4.64 2.23 -6.83
C ALA A 95 4.38 0.71 -6.86
N ILE A 96 3.19 0.25 -6.42
CA ILE A 96 2.84 -1.16 -6.35
C ILE A 96 1.85 -1.50 -7.47
N PRO A 97 2.09 -2.57 -8.26
CA PRO A 97 1.16 -2.95 -9.30
C PRO A 97 -0.06 -3.63 -8.69
N THR A 98 -1.19 -2.93 -8.70
CA THR A 98 -2.50 -3.44 -8.26
C THR A 98 -3.51 -3.43 -9.40
N GLN A 99 -4.65 -4.10 -9.20
CA GLN A 99 -5.70 -4.20 -10.20
C GLN A 99 -6.34 -2.83 -10.49
N LEU A 100 -6.49 -1.99 -9.46
CA LEU A 100 -7.12 -0.68 -9.55
C LEU A 100 -6.10 0.47 -9.43
N TYR A 101 -4.85 0.26 -9.87
CA TYR A 101 -3.76 1.25 -9.83
C TYR A 101 -4.18 2.64 -10.37
N SER A 102 -4.97 2.67 -11.44
CA SER A 102 -5.49 3.91 -12.04
C SER A 102 -6.47 4.63 -11.13
N GLN A 103 -7.30 3.90 -10.38
CA GLN A 103 -8.22 4.48 -9.41
C GLN A 103 -7.46 5.11 -8.24
N HIS A 104 -6.44 4.43 -7.70
CA HIS A 104 -5.59 5.00 -6.64
C HIS A 104 -4.98 6.33 -7.07
N PHE A 105 -4.52 6.42 -8.32
CA PHE A 105 -3.95 7.64 -8.85
C PHE A 105 -4.96 8.76 -9.07
N GLN A 106 -6.19 8.45 -9.49
CA GLN A 106 -7.27 9.45 -9.54
C GLN A 106 -7.59 9.98 -8.15
N ARG A 107 -7.72 9.11 -7.14
CA ARG A 107 -7.98 9.53 -5.75
C ARG A 107 -6.82 10.33 -5.17
N PHE A 108 -5.58 10.03 -5.54
CA PHE A 108 -4.43 10.85 -5.19
C PHE A 108 -4.54 12.27 -5.78
N LYS A 109 -4.91 12.40 -7.06
CA LYS A 109 -5.14 13.72 -7.68
C LYS A 109 -6.24 14.49 -6.96
N GLU A 110 -7.34 13.83 -6.60
CA GLU A 110 -8.41 14.43 -5.80
C GLU A 110 -7.93 14.88 -4.42
N HIS A 111 -7.13 14.06 -3.72
CA HIS A 111 -6.51 14.42 -2.44
C HIS A 111 -5.64 15.66 -2.54
N VAL A 112 -4.79 15.76 -3.57
CA VAL A 112 -3.93 16.93 -3.78
C VAL A 112 -4.74 18.19 -4.14
N GLN A 113 -5.78 18.04 -4.95
CA GLN A 113 -6.63 19.16 -5.41
C GLN A 113 -7.55 19.70 -4.31
N ASN A 114 -8.00 18.85 -3.39
CA ASN A 114 -8.92 19.25 -2.32
C ASN A 114 -8.22 19.76 -1.06
N ASN A 115 -6.91 19.53 -0.91
CA ASN A 115 -6.15 19.88 0.29
C ASN A 115 -5.07 20.95 0.02
N LEU A 116 -4.63 21.64 1.08
CA LEU A 116 -3.53 22.60 0.99
C LEU A 116 -2.17 21.87 1.05
N PRO A 117 -1.20 22.22 0.19
CA PRO A 117 0.13 21.58 0.15
C PRO A 117 0.82 21.48 1.51
N LYS A 118 0.69 22.51 2.37
CA LYS A 118 1.26 22.54 3.72
C LYS A 118 0.76 21.43 4.67
N HIS A 119 -0.41 20.85 4.41
CA HIS A 119 -1.00 19.83 5.28
C HIS A 119 -0.66 18.41 4.85
N PHE A 120 -0.36 18.22 3.57
CA PHE A 120 -0.13 16.89 3.00
C PHE A 120 1.32 16.65 2.56
N LEU A 121 2.14 17.69 2.44
CA LEU A 121 3.59 17.60 2.24
C LEU A 121 4.31 17.72 3.58
N SER A 122 5.39 16.96 3.75
CA SER A 122 6.31 17.16 4.87
C SER A 122 7.10 18.47 4.68
N LEU A 123 7.62 19.04 5.76
CA LEU A 123 8.48 20.23 5.67
C LEU A 123 9.72 20.01 4.80
N GLU A 124 10.24 18.78 4.80
CA GLU A 124 11.41 18.37 4.03
C GLU A 124 11.13 18.35 2.52
N GLU A 125 9.89 18.12 2.11
CA GLU A 125 9.49 18.16 0.70
C GLU A 125 8.95 19.54 0.29
N PHE A 126 8.18 20.17 1.18
CA PHE A 126 7.55 21.47 0.96
C PHE A 126 8.57 22.60 0.70
N VAL A 127 9.61 22.69 1.54
CA VAL A 127 10.59 23.80 1.46
C VAL A 127 11.43 23.74 0.16
N PRO A 128 11.99 22.57 -0.25
CA PRO A 128 12.68 22.47 -1.53
C PRO A 128 11.78 22.74 -2.73
N LEU A 129 10.56 22.20 -2.76
CA LEU A 129 9.60 22.44 -3.85
C LEU A 129 9.29 23.95 -4.00
N ARG A 130 9.09 24.64 -2.88
CA ARG A 130 8.85 26.09 -2.89
C ARG A 130 10.04 26.85 -3.46
N LYS A 131 11.26 26.46 -3.11
CA LYS A 131 12.51 27.06 -3.64
C LYS A 131 12.69 26.79 -5.14
N GLU A 132 12.40 25.57 -5.60
CA GLU A 132 12.46 25.20 -7.01
C GLU A 132 11.47 26.03 -7.85
N LEU A 133 10.23 26.17 -7.38
CA LEU A 133 9.22 26.97 -8.05
C LEU A 133 9.57 28.47 -8.06
N ALA A 134 10.15 29.00 -6.97
CA ALA A 134 10.64 30.37 -6.92
C ALA A 134 11.81 30.60 -7.90
N ALA A 135 12.74 29.65 -8.02
CA ALA A 135 13.86 29.71 -8.95
C ALA A 135 13.42 29.57 -10.42
N GLY A 136 12.44 28.72 -10.71
CA GLY A 136 11.88 28.52 -12.05
C GLY A 136 10.97 29.65 -12.52
N SER A 137 10.35 30.39 -11.58
CA SER A 137 9.40 31.46 -11.91
C SER A 137 10.06 32.79 -12.30
N GLY A 138 11.40 32.88 -12.31
CA GLY A 138 12.17 33.87 -13.06
C GLY A 138 11.69 35.33 -12.98
N HIS A 139 11.09 35.75 -11.87
CA HIS A 139 10.73 37.16 -11.72
C HIS A 139 12.00 37.92 -11.36
N SER A 140 12.58 38.50 -12.40
CA SER A 140 13.43 39.68 -12.30
C SER A 140 12.62 40.78 -11.62
N GLY A 141 12.72 40.89 -10.30
CA GLY A 141 12.21 42.02 -9.54
C GLY A 141 13.25 43.14 -9.50
N GLU A 142 13.38 43.90 -10.59
CA GLU A 142 13.94 45.25 -10.48
C GLU A 142 13.03 46.09 -9.59
N GLY A 143 13.54 46.43 -8.40
CA GLY A 143 13.39 47.73 -7.76
C GLY A 143 12.01 48.15 -7.22
N THR A 144 11.82 47.95 -5.91
CA THR A 144 11.40 49.06 -5.03
C THR A 144 12.05 48.86 -3.66
N PRO A 145 12.91 49.79 -3.19
CA PRO A 145 13.38 49.80 -1.83
C PRO A 145 12.28 50.41 -0.96
N ALA A 146 11.67 49.60 -0.10
CA ALA A 146 10.84 50.09 0.99
C ALA A 146 11.23 49.34 2.25
N ASP A 147 11.82 50.08 3.17
CA ASP A 147 12.13 49.72 4.55
C ASP A 147 10.95 48.98 5.21
N THR A 148 11.14 47.69 5.48
CA THR A 148 10.57 47.03 6.66
C THR A 148 11.58 45.99 7.12
N ASP A 149 12.08 46.16 8.33
CA ASP A 149 12.90 45.20 9.07
C ASP A 149 12.18 43.84 9.21
N VAL A 150 12.36 42.95 8.24
CA VAL A 150 12.01 41.52 8.30
C VAL A 150 13.25 40.69 7.95
N ASP A 151 14.37 40.99 8.58
CA ASP A 151 15.67 40.36 8.32
C ASP A 151 15.96 39.17 9.28
N ASP A 152 14.98 38.27 9.48
CA ASP A 152 15.23 37.05 10.28
C ASP A 152 14.31 35.85 9.95
N LEU A 153 13.70 35.80 8.76
CA LEU A 153 12.91 34.64 8.32
C LEU A 153 13.62 33.87 7.20
N PRO A 154 13.81 32.54 7.32
CA PRO A 154 14.49 31.75 6.29
C PRO A 154 13.82 31.89 4.92
N PRO A 155 14.59 31.93 3.81
CA PRO A 155 14.04 31.94 2.46
C PRO A 155 13.08 30.76 2.26
N GLY A 156 11.79 31.06 2.10
CA GLY A 156 10.70 30.08 2.03
C GLY A 156 9.66 30.14 3.16
N MET A 157 9.83 31.02 4.15
CA MET A 157 8.83 31.33 5.20
C MET A 157 8.10 32.67 4.98
N GLU A 158 8.26 33.32 3.83
CA GLU A 158 7.47 34.50 3.50
C GLU A 158 6.07 34.05 3.05
N ASP A 159 5.06 34.30 3.88
CA ASP A 159 3.67 34.21 3.44
C ASP A 159 3.43 35.34 2.43
N PHE A 160 3.01 34.99 1.20
CA PHE A 160 2.62 36.01 0.23
C PHE A 160 1.43 36.80 0.80
N THR A 161 1.63 38.10 1.00
CA THR A 161 0.57 39.01 1.45
C THR A 161 -0.51 39.23 0.39
N ASP A 162 -0.20 38.93 -0.88
CA ASP A 162 -1.13 39.01 -2.01
C ASP A 162 -1.89 37.68 -2.18
N PRO A 163 -3.22 37.66 -1.98
CA PRO A 163 -4.03 36.45 -2.12
C PRO A 163 -3.98 35.86 -3.53
N ALA A 164 -3.75 36.66 -4.57
CA ALA A 164 -3.63 36.13 -5.94
C ALA A 164 -2.34 35.32 -6.13
N LYS A 165 -1.22 35.83 -5.60
CA LYS A 165 0.07 35.12 -5.65
C LYS A 165 0.05 33.84 -4.84
N LEU A 166 -0.60 33.84 -3.68
CA LEU A 166 -0.77 32.65 -2.84
C LEU A 166 -1.57 31.55 -3.57
N VAL A 167 -2.66 31.91 -4.25
CA VAL A 167 -3.45 30.95 -5.04
C VAL A 167 -2.62 30.37 -6.19
N THR A 168 -1.87 31.20 -6.91
CA THR A 168 -0.98 30.74 -7.99
C THR A 168 0.12 29.81 -7.47
N GLU A 169 0.73 30.13 -6.33
CA GLU A 169 1.72 29.27 -5.70
C GLU A 169 1.13 27.91 -5.31
N ILE A 170 -0.03 27.90 -4.63
CA ILE A 170 -0.71 26.67 -4.23
C ILE A 170 -0.99 25.78 -5.44
N GLU A 171 -1.48 26.35 -6.54
CA GLU A 171 -1.78 25.59 -7.75
C GLU A 171 -0.52 25.07 -8.43
N ASN A 172 0.55 25.88 -8.49
CA ASN A 172 1.85 25.45 -9.01
C ASN A 172 2.43 24.29 -8.18
N MET A 173 2.30 24.34 -6.85
CA MET A 173 2.73 23.25 -5.96
C MET A 173 1.92 21.98 -6.22
N ARG A 174 0.59 22.07 -6.32
CA ARG A 174 -0.26 20.93 -6.64
C ARG A 174 0.10 20.29 -7.97
N HIS A 175 0.30 21.11 -9.01
CA HIS A 175 0.71 20.64 -10.32
C HIS A 175 2.05 19.89 -10.26
N ARG A 176 3.04 20.47 -9.57
CA ARG A 176 4.37 19.85 -9.44
C ARG A 176 4.33 18.52 -8.69
N VAL A 177 3.54 18.42 -7.62
CA VAL A 177 3.35 17.18 -6.87
C VAL A 177 2.70 16.11 -7.76
N ILE A 178 1.64 16.46 -8.50
CA ILE A 178 0.96 15.53 -9.40
C ILE A 178 1.90 15.06 -10.51
N GLU A 179 2.66 15.97 -11.10
CA GLU A 179 3.63 15.67 -12.17
C GLU A 179 4.71 14.69 -11.68
N SER A 180 5.29 14.93 -10.51
CA SER A 180 6.28 14.02 -9.91
C SER A 180 5.73 12.60 -9.71
N ARG A 181 4.50 12.46 -9.18
CA ARG A 181 3.88 11.14 -8.97
C ARG A 181 3.35 10.52 -10.26
N GLN A 182 3.11 11.30 -11.31
CA GLN A 182 2.71 10.81 -12.64
C GLN A 182 3.82 9.95 -13.25
N GLU A 183 5.10 10.27 -13.04
CA GLU A 183 6.22 9.45 -13.52
C GLU A 183 6.22 8.06 -12.85
N VAL A 184 6.03 8.02 -11.53
CA VAL A 184 5.90 6.76 -10.77
C VAL A 184 4.71 5.95 -11.26
N PHE A 185 3.57 6.61 -11.46
CA PHE A 185 2.37 5.98 -12.01
C PHE A 185 2.62 5.37 -13.39
N ASN A 186 3.31 6.07 -14.29
CA ASN A 186 3.60 5.57 -15.64
C ASN A 186 4.51 4.32 -15.60
N LEU A 187 5.50 4.31 -14.69
CA LEU A 187 6.34 3.13 -14.47
C LEU A 187 5.52 1.95 -13.94
N ASN A 188 4.65 2.21 -12.96
CA ASN A 188 3.78 1.19 -12.39
C ASN A 188 2.77 0.65 -13.42
N GLU A 189 2.18 1.51 -14.25
CA GLU A 189 1.29 1.11 -15.35
C GLU A 189 1.96 0.11 -16.30
N HIS A 190 3.24 0.33 -16.61
CA HIS A 190 4.01 -0.60 -17.41
C HIS A 190 4.21 -1.96 -16.70
N GLU A 191 4.51 -1.95 -15.40
CA GLU A 191 4.63 -3.16 -14.59
C GLU A 191 3.31 -3.92 -14.43
N VAL A 192 2.18 -3.21 -14.33
CA VAL A 192 0.82 -3.79 -14.33
C VAL A 192 0.53 -4.43 -15.68
N SER A 193 0.83 -3.74 -16.78
CA SER A 193 0.57 -4.25 -18.14
C SER A 193 1.27 -5.59 -18.41
N LYS A 194 2.52 -5.76 -17.95
CA LYS A 194 3.26 -7.02 -18.05
C LYS A 194 2.58 -8.20 -17.33
N ARG A 195 1.82 -7.91 -16.27
CA ARG A 195 1.22 -8.91 -15.37
C ARG A 195 -0.27 -9.13 -15.61
N TRP A 196 -0.91 -8.21 -16.33
CA TRP A 196 -2.35 -8.16 -16.50
C TRP A 196 -2.93 -9.47 -17.05
N THR A 197 -2.32 -10.01 -18.11
CA THR A 197 -2.79 -11.25 -18.76
C THR A 197 -2.70 -12.45 -17.83
N PHE A 198 -1.64 -12.53 -17.02
CA PHE A 198 -1.48 -13.60 -16.03
C PHE A 198 -2.53 -13.49 -14.92
N GLU A 199 -2.74 -12.29 -14.38
CA GLU A 199 -3.71 -12.03 -13.31
C GLU A 199 -5.16 -12.23 -13.78
N GLU A 200 -5.47 -11.89 -15.04
CA GLU A 200 -6.76 -12.16 -15.68
C GLU A 200 -6.97 -13.68 -15.89
N GLY A 201 -5.91 -14.42 -16.20
CA GLY A 201 -5.93 -15.88 -16.32
C GLY A 201 -6.27 -16.63 -15.02
N ILE A 202 -6.08 -15.98 -13.85
CA ILE A 202 -6.41 -16.53 -12.54
C ILE A 202 -7.91 -16.35 -12.24
N LYS A 203 -8.72 -17.35 -12.60
CA LYS A 203 -10.17 -17.38 -12.30
C LYS A 203 -10.50 -17.83 -10.87
N ARG A 204 -9.59 -18.57 -10.22
CA ARG A 204 -9.81 -19.12 -8.88
C ARG A 204 -8.58 -18.90 -7.99
N PRO A 205 -8.50 -17.75 -7.29
CA PRO A 205 -7.37 -17.41 -6.44
C PRO A 205 -7.42 -18.04 -5.04
N TYR A 206 -8.47 -18.80 -4.73
CA TYR A 206 -8.69 -19.43 -3.43
C TYR A 206 -8.71 -20.95 -3.52
N PHE A 207 -8.51 -21.62 -2.38
CA PHE A 207 -8.55 -23.07 -2.29
C PHE A 207 -9.95 -23.63 -2.61
N HIS A 208 -9.99 -24.68 -3.42
CA HIS A 208 -11.22 -25.43 -3.69
C HIS A 208 -10.90 -26.88 -4.07
N VAL A 209 -11.74 -27.83 -3.66
CA VAL A 209 -11.51 -29.28 -3.86
C VAL A 209 -11.62 -29.75 -5.31
N LYS A 210 -12.46 -29.10 -6.12
CA LYS A 210 -12.52 -29.34 -7.58
C LYS A 210 -11.16 -29.05 -8.21
N ALA A 211 -10.71 -29.91 -9.10
CA ALA A 211 -9.51 -29.67 -9.89
C ALA A 211 -9.56 -28.32 -10.64
N LEU A 212 -8.42 -27.63 -10.72
CA LEU A 212 -8.14 -26.57 -11.67
C LEU A 212 -8.01 -27.14 -13.09
N GLU A 213 -8.39 -26.32 -14.06
CA GLU A 213 -8.18 -26.63 -15.48
C GLU A 213 -6.68 -26.57 -15.82
N LYS A 214 -6.23 -27.37 -16.80
CA LYS A 214 -4.83 -27.39 -17.24
C LYS A 214 -4.32 -26.00 -17.67
N ALA A 215 -5.19 -25.19 -18.28
CA ALA A 215 -4.85 -23.82 -18.69
C ALA A 215 -4.48 -22.94 -17.48
N GLN A 216 -5.18 -23.07 -16.35
CA GLN A 216 -4.86 -22.32 -15.14
C GLN A 216 -3.54 -22.77 -14.52
N LEU A 217 -3.26 -24.07 -14.54
CA LEU A 217 -1.98 -24.60 -14.08
C LEU A 217 -0.81 -24.12 -14.95
N SER A 218 -0.99 -24.03 -16.28
CA SER A 218 0.02 -23.45 -17.18
C SER A 218 0.25 -21.98 -16.87
N ASN A 219 -0.84 -21.21 -16.73
CA ASN A 219 -0.78 -19.79 -16.39
C ASN A 219 -0.01 -19.54 -15.08
N TRP A 220 -0.29 -20.31 -14.03
CA TRP A 220 0.46 -20.21 -12.77
C TRP A 220 1.94 -20.52 -12.94
N LYS A 221 2.30 -21.53 -13.73
CA LYS A 221 3.71 -21.89 -13.98
C LYS A 221 4.44 -20.78 -14.72
N GLU A 222 3.86 -20.29 -15.80
CA GLU A 222 4.43 -19.24 -16.65
C GLU A 222 4.53 -17.92 -15.88
N TYR A 223 3.54 -17.60 -15.06
CA TYR A 223 3.57 -16.38 -14.25
C TYR A 223 4.65 -16.45 -13.16
N LEU A 224 4.81 -17.62 -12.51
CA LEU A 224 5.89 -17.83 -11.55
C LEU A 224 7.26 -17.70 -12.20
N ASP A 225 7.46 -18.31 -13.38
CA ASP A 225 8.73 -18.18 -14.12
C ASP A 225 9.02 -16.72 -14.47
N PHE A 226 8.00 -15.99 -14.95
CA PHE A 226 8.11 -14.57 -15.24
C PHE A 226 8.55 -13.73 -14.02
N GLU A 227 7.92 -13.89 -12.86
CA GLU A 227 8.29 -13.13 -11.64
C GLU A 227 9.64 -13.56 -11.06
N ILE A 228 10.04 -14.83 -11.21
CA ILE A 228 11.38 -15.29 -10.80
C ILE A 228 12.47 -14.65 -11.66
N GLU A 229 12.23 -14.50 -12.97
CA GLU A 229 13.21 -13.94 -13.90
C GLU A 229 13.26 -12.40 -13.89
N ASN A 230 12.11 -11.74 -13.69
CA ASN A 230 11.97 -10.30 -13.92
C ASN A 230 11.54 -9.50 -12.66
N GLY A 231 11.05 -10.18 -11.62
CA GLY A 231 10.50 -9.55 -10.42
C GLY A 231 11.50 -9.41 -9.28
N THR A 232 11.02 -8.85 -8.16
CA THR A 232 11.77 -8.88 -6.90
C THR A 232 11.54 -10.21 -6.18
N LEU A 233 12.45 -10.56 -5.28
CA LEU A 233 12.30 -11.76 -4.45
C LEU A 233 11.00 -11.71 -3.65
N GLU A 234 10.65 -10.57 -3.04
CA GLU A 234 9.40 -10.48 -2.26
C GLU A 234 8.17 -10.74 -3.14
N ARG A 235 8.15 -10.21 -4.36
CA ARG A 235 7.03 -10.43 -5.30
C ARG A 235 6.91 -11.89 -5.71
N ALA A 236 8.03 -12.52 -6.04
CA ALA A 236 8.05 -13.94 -6.40
C ALA A 236 7.53 -14.82 -5.25
N VAL A 237 7.92 -14.51 -4.00
CA VAL A 237 7.44 -15.20 -2.80
C VAL A 237 5.94 -15.04 -2.61
N VAL A 238 5.44 -13.80 -2.68
CA VAL A 238 4.00 -13.52 -2.53
C VAL A 238 3.20 -14.24 -3.63
N LEU A 239 3.66 -14.20 -4.88
CA LEU A 239 3.01 -14.94 -5.96
C LEU A 239 3.02 -16.45 -5.71
N PHE A 240 4.12 -16.97 -5.18
CA PHE A 240 4.24 -18.39 -4.87
C PHE A 240 3.26 -18.82 -3.76
N GLU A 241 3.17 -18.07 -2.68
CA GLU A 241 2.22 -18.34 -1.60
C GLU A 241 0.76 -18.28 -2.09
N ARG A 242 0.40 -17.31 -2.94
CA ARG A 242 -0.91 -17.26 -3.61
C ARG A 242 -1.16 -18.51 -4.46
N CYS A 243 -0.16 -18.93 -5.23
CA CYS A 243 -0.23 -20.13 -6.06
C CYS A 243 -0.49 -21.38 -5.23
N LEU A 244 0.19 -21.54 -4.07
CA LEU A 244 0.01 -22.68 -3.18
C LEU A 244 -1.40 -22.76 -2.58
N VAL A 245 -2.02 -21.62 -2.26
CA VAL A 245 -3.41 -21.61 -1.77
C VAL A 245 -4.36 -22.18 -2.84
N ALA A 246 -4.25 -21.69 -4.08
CA ALA A 246 -5.11 -22.14 -5.18
C ALA A 246 -4.79 -23.57 -5.65
N CYS A 247 -3.51 -23.94 -5.62
CA CYS A 247 -2.97 -25.18 -6.19
C CYS A 247 -2.55 -26.21 -5.14
N ALA A 248 -3.12 -26.15 -3.94
CA ALA A 248 -2.66 -26.94 -2.80
C ALA A 248 -2.64 -28.47 -3.04
N LEU A 249 -3.43 -28.97 -3.99
CA LEU A 249 -3.54 -30.40 -4.32
C LEU A 249 -2.56 -30.86 -5.42
N TYR A 250 -1.72 -29.98 -5.95
CA TYR A 250 -0.86 -30.26 -7.11
C TYR A 250 0.62 -30.32 -6.77
N GLU A 251 1.09 -31.47 -6.29
CA GLU A 251 2.45 -31.71 -5.77
C GLU A 251 3.58 -31.19 -6.69
N ASP A 252 3.42 -31.26 -8.01
CA ASP A 252 4.41 -30.77 -8.99
C ASP A 252 4.73 -29.27 -8.85
N LEU A 253 3.75 -28.44 -8.47
CA LEU A 253 3.95 -27.01 -8.26
C LEU A 253 4.72 -26.73 -6.97
N TRP A 254 4.59 -27.60 -5.97
CA TRP A 254 5.34 -27.50 -4.71
C TRP A 254 6.82 -27.82 -4.93
N VAL A 255 7.11 -28.85 -5.72
CA VAL A 255 8.49 -29.25 -6.04
C VAL A 255 9.22 -28.15 -6.81
N LYS A 256 8.53 -27.51 -7.78
CA LYS A 256 9.10 -26.38 -8.53
C LYS A 256 9.42 -25.20 -7.61
N GLY A 257 8.53 -24.84 -6.69
CA GLY A 257 8.79 -23.79 -5.69
C GLY A 257 10.01 -24.05 -4.82
N MET A 258 10.16 -25.27 -4.33
CA MET A 258 11.31 -25.65 -3.50
C MET A 258 12.64 -25.57 -4.25
N ALA A 259 12.64 -25.87 -5.56
CA ALA A 259 13.85 -25.89 -6.37
C ALA A 259 14.28 -24.50 -6.86
N CYS A 260 13.34 -23.57 -7.01
CA CYS A 260 13.59 -22.24 -7.59
C CYS A 260 13.83 -21.13 -6.54
N LEU A 261 13.55 -21.38 -5.25
CA LEU A 261 13.79 -20.42 -4.18
C LEU A 261 15.23 -20.55 -3.60
N PRO A 262 15.87 -19.44 -3.19
CA PRO A 262 17.16 -19.47 -2.51
C PRO A 262 17.13 -20.39 -1.27
N PRO A 263 18.25 -21.04 -0.90
CA PRO A 263 18.32 -22.02 0.21
C PRO A 263 17.74 -21.50 1.54
N ASP A 264 17.97 -20.22 1.84
CA ASP A 264 17.49 -19.57 3.07
C ASP A 264 15.96 -19.39 3.08
N LEU A 265 15.36 -19.18 1.91
CA LEU A 265 13.92 -19.18 1.74
C LEU A 265 13.35 -20.59 1.72
N THR A 266 14.08 -21.59 1.22
CA THR A 266 13.63 -22.99 1.26
C THR A 266 13.40 -23.48 2.70
N ALA A 267 14.14 -22.95 3.68
CA ALA A 267 13.95 -23.27 5.10
C ALA A 267 12.71 -22.58 5.72
N ALA A 268 12.51 -21.28 5.46
CA ALA A 268 11.29 -20.56 5.86
C ALA A 268 10.05 -21.16 5.18
N PHE A 269 10.21 -21.56 3.92
CA PHE A 269 9.26 -22.28 3.11
C PHE A 269 8.91 -23.65 3.69
N ALA A 270 9.90 -24.47 4.06
CA ALA A 270 9.68 -25.77 4.70
C ALA A 270 8.85 -25.63 5.99
N ASN A 271 9.05 -24.54 6.74
CA ASN A 271 8.27 -24.23 7.95
C ASN A 271 6.83 -23.78 7.62
N CYS A 272 6.63 -22.93 6.62
CA CYS A 272 5.29 -22.53 6.15
C CYS A 272 4.50 -23.73 5.61
N VAL A 273 5.14 -24.58 4.79
CA VAL A 273 4.58 -25.84 4.30
C VAL A 273 4.31 -26.81 5.44
N ALA A 274 5.18 -26.92 6.45
CA ALA A 274 4.93 -27.75 7.63
C ALA A 274 3.76 -27.24 8.48
N SER A 275 3.47 -25.94 8.47
CA SER A 275 2.31 -25.33 9.15
C SER A 275 1.00 -25.53 8.36
N LEU A 276 1.04 -25.39 7.04
CA LEU A 276 -0.12 -25.54 6.15
C LEU A 276 -0.50 -27.00 5.91
N ARG A 277 0.46 -27.92 5.86
CA ARG A 277 0.26 -29.34 5.52
C ARG A 277 -0.73 -30.07 6.45
N PRO A 278 -0.69 -29.94 7.79
CA PRO A 278 -1.66 -30.57 8.68
C PRO A 278 -3.09 -30.02 8.49
N THR A 279 -3.21 -28.71 8.24
CA THR A 279 -4.49 -28.03 8.03
C THR A 279 -5.11 -28.41 6.69
N LEU A 280 -4.30 -28.43 5.63
CA LEU A 280 -4.70 -28.89 4.30
C LEU A 280 -4.99 -30.40 4.28
N GLN A 281 -4.20 -31.24 4.96
CA GLN A 281 -4.51 -32.68 5.09
C GLN A 281 -5.81 -32.93 5.85
N LYS A 282 -6.09 -32.18 6.92
CA LYS A 282 -7.39 -32.26 7.63
C LYS A 282 -8.54 -31.83 6.71
N LEU A 283 -8.39 -30.75 5.95
CA LEU A 283 -9.39 -30.31 4.97
C LEU A 283 -9.60 -31.33 3.85
N ILE A 284 -8.54 -31.97 3.36
CA ILE A 284 -8.60 -33.03 2.35
C ILE A 284 -9.29 -34.29 2.89
N LEU A 285 -9.01 -34.65 4.15
CA LEU A 285 -9.64 -35.80 4.83
C LEU A 285 -11.11 -35.56 5.18
N MET A 286 -11.53 -34.30 5.41
CA MET A 286 -12.92 -33.94 5.70
C MET A 286 -13.81 -33.86 4.45
N VAL A 287 -13.23 -33.83 3.25
CA VAL A 287 -13.99 -33.78 1.98
C VAL A 287 -13.93 -35.12 1.22
N ARG A 288 -13.48 -36.19 1.89
CA ARG A 288 -13.68 -37.59 1.50
C ARG A 288 -14.75 -38.23 2.36
#